data_AF-A0A936ARE3-F1
#
_entry.id   AF-A0A936ARE3-F1
#
_cell.length_a   1.000
_cell.length_b   1.000
_cell.length_c   1.000
_cell.angle_alpha   90.00
_cell.angle_beta   90.00
_cell.angle_gamma   90.00
#
_symmetry.space_group_name_H-M   'P 1'
#
loop_
_entity.id
_entity.type
_entity.pdbx_description
1 polymer ?
#
loop_
_entity_poly.entity_id
_entity_poly.type
_entity_poly.pdbx_seq_one_letter_code
_entity_poly.pdbx_strand_id
1 'polypeptide(L)'
;MERLIDKLSRPKTVMILAGLSIGYAVVLFGLGPYSEIQRAYQGRKLLEESFGYGKTDVATQLAAFGDHYQQLYLKFQLFDYVNAILMALALAAILSFTLTSLLPKNSPMRLISLLPLVAGIADLIENTGLIHLTLKFPEISSMVVSVASFATQLKLSVDIFCMILAVLTLIAAGCRKLRY
;
A
#
# COMPACT_ATOMS: atom_id res chain seq x y z
N MET A 1 -6.64 -10.82 -18.33
CA MET A 1 -6.43 -11.19 -16.91
C MET A 1 -5.61 -12.47 -16.76
N GLU A 2 -6.01 -13.61 -17.35
CA GLU A 2 -5.23 -14.88 -17.29
C GLU A 2 -3.74 -14.71 -17.65
N ARG A 3 -3.43 -14.07 -18.79
CA ARG A 3 -2.03 -13.81 -19.20
C ARG A 3 -1.22 -12.99 -18.19
N LEU A 4 -1.86 -12.14 -17.39
CA LEU A 4 -1.21 -11.36 -16.35
C LEU A 4 -0.91 -12.24 -15.13
N ILE A 5 -1.90 -13.01 -14.68
CA ILE A 5 -1.76 -13.98 -13.58
C ILE A 5 -0.63 -14.98 -13.89
N ASP A 6 -0.57 -15.51 -15.12
CA ASP A 6 0.48 -16.43 -15.56
C ASP A 6 1.90 -15.81 -15.56
N LYS A 7 2.02 -14.50 -15.74
CA LYS A 7 3.31 -13.79 -15.66
C LYS A 7 3.72 -13.51 -14.21
N LEU A 8 2.74 -13.09 -13.40
CA LEU A 8 2.91 -12.76 -11.99
C LEU A 8 3.20 -14.00 -11.13
N SER A 9 2.63 -15.16 -11.49
CA SER A 9 2.83 -16.44 -10.79
C SER A 9 4.20 -17.08 -11.03
N ARG A 10 5.10 -16.49 -11.84
CA ARG A 10 6.43 -17.08 -12.07
C ARG A 10 7.29 -16.88 -10.82
N PRO A 11 7.98 -17.92 -10.30
CA PRO A 11 8.80 -17.80 -9.09
C PRO A 11 9.83 -16.66 -9.15
N LYS A 12 10.50 -16.49 -10.31
CA LYS A 12 11.43 -15.38 -10.54
C LYS A 12 10.77 -14.01 -10.42
N THR A 13 9.56 -13.85 -10.97
CA THR A 13 8.78 -12.60 -10.86
C THR A 13 8.44 -12.30 -9.40
N VAL A 14 7.96 -13.31 -8.66
CA VAL A 14 7.64 -13.18 -7.23
C VAL A 14 8.86 -12.74 -6.42
N MET A 15 10.00 -13.41 -6.58
CA MET A 15 11.22 -13.09 -5.84
C MET A 15 11.73 -11.68 -6.14
N ILE A 16 11.70 -11.27 -7.41
CA ILE A 16 12.13 -9.92 -7.81
C ILE A 16 11.21 -8.86 -7.21
N LEU A 17 9.89 -9.00 -7.38
CA LEU A 17 8.94 -8.00 -6.89
C LEU A 17 8.91 -7.92 -5.36
N ALA A 18 8.93 -9.06 -4.68
CA ALA A 18 9.02 -9.09 -3.22
C ALA A 18 10.33 -8.46 -2.72
N GLY A 19 11.47 -8.80 -3.34
CA GLY A 19 12.77 -8.23 -3.00
C GLY A 19 12.83 -6.72 -3.22
N LEU A 20 12.33 -6.23 -4.35
CA LEU A 20 12.26 -4.79 -4.64
C LEU A 20 11.32 -4.07 -3.66
N SER A 21 10.15 -4.64 -3.37
CA SER A 21 9.19 -4.06 -2.44
C SER A 21 9.75 -3.97 -1.02
N ILE A 22 10.37 -5.04 -0.52
CA ILE A 22 10.99 -5.06 0.81
C ILE A 22 12.16 -4.09 0.87
N GLY A 23 13.06 -4.11 -0.13
CA GLY A 23 14.20 -3.23 -0.20
C GLY A 23 13.79 -1.76 -0.23
N TYR A 24 12.78 -1.41 -1.02
CA TYR A 24 12.24 -0.06 -1.08
C TYR A 24 11.56 0.36 0.22
N ALA A 25 10.78 -0.53 0.84
CA ALA A 25 10.14 -0.27 2.13
C ALA A 25 11.19 0.03 3.24
N VAL A 26 12.30 -0.72 3.28
CA VAL A 26 13.40 -0.44 4.21
C VAL A 26 13.99 0.95 3.97
N VAL A 27 14.17 1.35 2.71
CA VAL A 27 14.65 2.70 2.37
C VAL A 27 13.63 3.76 2.78
N LEU A 28 12.36 3.62 2.41
CA LEU A 28 11.33 4.63 2.66
C LEU A 28 11.05 4.81 4.16
N PHE A 29 10.81 3.71 4.89
CA PHE A 29 10.36 3.73 6.28
C PHE A 29 11.54 3.77 7.28
N GLY A 30 12.66 3.13 6.95
CA GLY A 30 13.82 3.04 7.85
C GLY A 30 14.84 4.16 7.66
N LEU A 31 15.26 4.40 6.40
CA LEU A 31 16.32 5.34 6.06
C LEU A 31 15.80 6.68 5.52
N GLY A 32 14.50 6.74 5.25
CA GLY A 32 13.86 7.82 4.51
C GLY A 32 13.13 8.82 5.40
N PRO A 33 12.37 9.74 4.76
CA PRO A 33 11.72 10.87 5.42
C PRO A 33 10.68 10.44 6.47
N TYR A 34 10.11 9.24 6.33
CA TYR A 34 9.09 8.72 7.25
C TYR A 34 9.56 8.67 8.70
N SER A 35 10.76 8.12 8.95
CA SER A 35 11.29 7.95 10.31
C SER A 35 11.52 9.27 11.04
N GLU A 36 11.80 10.33 10.29
CA GLU A 36 12.02 11.67 10.80
C GLU A 36 10.69 12.37 11.07
N ILE A 37 9.72 12.25 10.16
CA ILE A 37 8.35 12.75 10.37
C ILE A 37 7.72 12.08 11.60
N GLN A 38 7.84 10.76 11.74
CA GLN A 38 7.31 10.02 12.89
C GLN A 38 7.91 10.49 14.22
N ARG A 39 9.22 10.77 14.26
CA ARG A 39 9.88 11.34 15.44
C ARG A 39 9.34 12.73 15.77
N ALA A 40 9.18 13.58 14.76
CA ALA A 40 8.62 14.92 14.92
C ALA A 40 7.16 14.90 15.38
N TYR A 41 6.38 13.94 14.88
CA TYR A 41 4.97 13.75 15.23
C TYR A 41 4.75 12.88 16.47
N GLN A 42 5.81 12.66 17.27
CA GLN A 42 5.76 11.93 18.54
C GLN A 42 5.18 10.50 18.41
N GLY A 43 5.39 9.86 17.26
CA GLY A 43 4.89 8.52 16.98
C GLY A 43 3.36 8.43 16.83
N ARG A 44 2.66 9.56 16.67
CA ARG A 44 1.23 9.55 16.35
C ARG A 44 1.05 9.03 14.92
N LYS A 45 -0.08 8.36 14.69
CA LYS A 45 -0.45 7.87 13.37
C LYS A 45 -0.54 9.03 12.37
N LEU A 46 0.03 8.82 11.21
CA LEU A 46 -0.19 9.72 10.08
C LEU A 46 -1.60 9.51 9.51
N LEU A 47 -2.09 10.46 8.70
CA LEU A 47 -3.41 10.40 8.07
C LEU A 47 -3.60 9.09 7.28
N GLU A 48 -2.60 8.72 6.49
CA GLU A 48 -2.51 7.50 5.67
C GLU A 48 -2.54 6.19 6.47
N GLU A 49 -2.27 6.25 7.78
CA GLU A 49 -2.28 5.10 8.70
C GLU A 49 -3.59 5.00 9.51
N SER A 50 -4.46 6.00 9.35
CA SER A 50 -5.71 6.13 10.07
C SER A 50 -6.85 5.56 9.24
N PHE A 51 -7.75 4.79 9.87
CA PHE A 51 -8.91 4.23 9.18
C PHE A 51 -9.98 5.32 8.99
N GLY A 52 -9.71 6.20 8.04
CA GLY A 52 -10.48 7.42 7.80
C GLY A 52 -10.02 8.58 8.69
N TYR A 53 -10.19 9.78 8.14
CA TYR A 53 -9.92 11.06 8.78
C TYR A 53 -10.80 12.16 8.18
N GLY A 54 -10.95 13.26 8.92
CA GLY A 54 -11.70 14.45 8.53
C GLY A 54 -10.82 15.69 8.36
N LYS A 55 -11.48 16.81 8.05
CA LYS A 55 -10.82 18.10 7.82
C LYS A 55 -10.01 18.58 9.03
N THR A 56 -10.53 18.33 10.23
CA THR A 56 -9.87 18.71 11.49
C THR A 56 -8.60 17.92 11.73
N ASP A 57 -8.57 16.62 11.38
CA ASP A 57 -7.38 15.78 11.53
C ASP A 57 -6.27 16.26 10.59
N VAL A 58 -6.63 16.58 9.34
CA VAL A 58 -5.71 17.16 8.35
C VAL A 58 -5.13 18.48 8.85
N ALA A 59 -5.99 19.37 9.36
CA ALA A 59 -5.55 20.64 9.92
C ALA A 59 -4.60 20.44 11.11
N THR A 60 -4.94 19.51 11.99
CA THR A 60 -4.16 19.21 13.20
C THR A 60 -2.77 18.67 12.86
N GLN A 61 -2.68 17.70 11.94
CA GLN A 61 -1.39 17.13 11.55
C GLN A 61 -0.52 18.16 10.82
N LEU A 62 -1.07 18.85 9.81
CA LEU A 62 -0.29 19.81 9.02
C LEU A 62 0.14 21.04 9.84
N ALA A 63 -0.69 21.50 10.78
CA ALA A 63 -0.31 22.56 11.72
C ALA A 63 0.82 22.11 12.67
N ALA A 64 0.83 20.84 13.09
CA ALA A 64 1.89 20.31 13.95
C ALA A 64 3.25 20.19 13.25
N PHE A 65 3.26 20.05 11.92
CA PHE A 65 4.50 19.89 11.14
C PHE A 65 5.27 21.19 10.94
N GLY A 66 4.59 22.34 10.83
CA GLY A 66 5.23 23.58 10.37
C GLY A 66 5.94 23.42 9.01
N ASP A 67 6.66 24.45 8.57
CA ASP A 67 7.17 24.51 7.19
C ASP A 67 8.13 23.37 6.83
N HIS A 68 9.05 23.04 7.75
CA HIS A 68 10.07 22.02 7.50
C HIS A 68 9.46 20.61 7.32
N TYR A 69 8.64 20.17 8.27
CA TYR A 69 8.08 18.81 8.21
C TYR A 69 6.95 18.69 7.20
N GLN A 70 6.29 19.79 6.79
CA GLN A 70 5.39 19.77 5.63
C GLN A 70 6.14 19.46 4.33
N GLN A 71 7.32 20.07 4.10
CA GLN A 71 8.15 19.74 2.94
C GLN A 71 8.67 18.31 2.98
N LEU A 72 9.00 17.80 4.17
CA LEU A 72 9.41 16.42 4.35
C LEU A 72 8.25 15.45 4.09
N TYR A 73 7.04 15.79 4.55
CA TYR A 73 5.82 15.04 4.28
C TYR A 73 5.48 14.99 2.80
N LEU A 74 5.63 16.10 2.06
CA LEU A 74 5.49 16.11 0.60
C LEU A 74 6.47 15.14 -0.08
N LYS A 75 7.74 15.14 0.33
CA LYS A 75 8.75 14.20 -0.20
C LYS A 75 8.39 12.76 0.13
N PHE A 76 7.94 12.50 1.36
CA PHE A 76 7.47 11.18 1.77
C PHE A 76 6.32 10.70 0.87
N GLN A 77 5.28 11.50 0.69
CA GLN A 77 4.12 11.16 -0.14
C GLN A 77 4.50 10.93 -1.63
N LEU A 78 5.48 11.67 -2.15
CA LEU A 78 6.03 11.44 -3.49
C LEU A 78 6.77 10.10 -3.61
N PHE A 79 7.57 9.75 -2.62
CA PHE A 79 8.25 8.46 -2.59
C PHE A 79 7.30 7.30 -2.34
N ASP A 80 6.19 7.54 -1.65
CA ASP A 80 5.21 6.52 -1.34
C ASP A 80 4.44 6.06 -2.60
N TYR A 81 4.38 6.84 -3.68
CA TYR A 81 3.91 6.35 -4.99
C TYR A 81 4.66 5.11 -5.48
N VAL A 82 5.98 5.06 -5.29
CA VAL A 82 6.80 3.91 -5.71
C VAL A 82 6.53 2.73 -4.78
N ASN A 83 6.36 2.98 -3.49
CA ASN A 83 6.01 1.95 -2.51
C ASN A 83 4.64 1.34 -2.83
N ALA A 84 3.62 2.16 -3.09
CA ALA A 84 2.28 1.74 -3.50
C ALA A 84 2.31 0.77 -4.70
N ILE A 85 3.08 1.13 -5.75
CA ILE A 85 3.22 0.30 -6.96
C ILE A 85 3.93 -1.02 -6.63
N LEU A 86 5.07 -0.96 -5.92
CA LEU A 86 5.85 -2.15 -5.61
C LEU A 86 5.09 -3.11 -4.69
N MET A 87 4.43 -2.60 -3.67
CA MET A 87 3.64 -3.38 -2.72
C MET A 87 2.47 -4.08 -3.44
N ALA A 88 1.70 -3.33 -4.22
CA ALA A 88 0.58 -3.87 -5.00
C ALA A 88 1.03 -4.98 -5.96
N LEU A 89 2.13 -4.77 -6.69
CA LEU A 89 2.68 -5.77 -7.60
C LEU A 89 3.25 -6.99 -6.88
N ALA A 90 3.98 -6.80 -5.78
CA ALA A 90 4.55 -7.88 -5.00
C ALA A 90 3.46 -8.77 -4.40
N LEU A 91 2.46 -8.17 -3.75
CA LEU A 91 1.37 -8.91 -3.14
C LEU A 91 0.50 -9.61 -4.20
N ALA A 92 0.24 -8.97 -5.34
CA ALA A 92 -0.44 -9.60 -6.46
C ALA A 92 0.35 -10.79 -7.04
N ALA A 93 1.67 -10.69 -7.11
CA ALA A 93 2.54 -11.79 -7.55
C ALA A 93 2.53 -12.97 -6.58
N ILE A 94 2.64 -12.70 -5.27
CA ILE A 94 2.58 -13.72 -4.23
C ILE A 94 1.25 -14.47 -4.31
N LEU A 95 0.13 -13.74 -4.33
CA LEU A 95 -1.21 -14.35 -4.44
C LEU A 95 -1.40 -15.09 -5.77
N SER A 96 -0.90 -14.55 -6.89
CA SER A 96 -0.96 -15.24 -8.19
C SER A 96 -0.22 -16.57 -8.12
N PHE A 97 0.96 -16.59 -7.52
CA PHE A 97 1.77 -17.81 -7.38
C PHE A 97 1.09 -18.85 -6.50
N THR A 98 0.64 -18.47 -5.30
CA THR A 98 0.02 -19.43 -4.36
C THR A 98 -1.33 -19.92 -4.87
N LEU A 99 -2.22 -19.03 -5.32
CA LEU A 99 -3.55 -19.42 -5.81
C LEU A 99 -3.48 -20.27 -7.08
N THR A 100 -2.53 -20.02 -8.00
CA THR A 100 -2.37 -20.86 -9.19
C THR A 100 -1.85 -22.26 -8.85
N SER A 101 -1.11 -22.41 -7.75
CA SER A 101 -0.67 -23.72 -7.24
C SER A 101 -1.76 -24.50 -6.49
N LEU A 102 -2.75 -23.78 -5.94
CA LEU A 102 -3.81 -24.36 -5.11
C LEU A 102 -5.09 -24.66 -5.89
N LEU A 103 -5.44 -23.80 -6.85
CA LEU A 103 -6.73 -23.82 -7.54
C LEU A 103 -6.60 -24.27 -9.00
N PRO A 104 -7.65 -24.86 -9.62
CA PRO A 104 -7.68 -25.18 -11.05
C PRO A 104 -7.57 -23.95 -11.94
N LYS A 105 -7.12 -24.13 -13.20
CA LYS A 105 -6.94 -23.03 -14.17
C LYS A 105 -8.20 -22.22 -14.44
N ASN A 106 -9.36 -22.88 -14.48
CA ASN A 106 -10.63 -22.24 -14.79
C ASN A 106 -11.32 -21.64 -13.56
N SER A 107 -10.66 -21.62 -12.39
CA SER A 107 -11.27 -21.10 -11.16
C SER A 107 -11.29 -19.57 -11.16
N PRO A 108 -12.47 -18.92 -11.08
CA PRO A 108 -12.56 -17.46 -11.03
C PRO A 108 -11.92 -16.86 -9.77
N MET A 109 -11.74 -17.67 -8.72
CA MET A 109 -11.07 -17.26 -7.48
C MET A 109 -9.60 -16.86 -7.69
N ARG A 110 -8.98 -17.24 -8.82
CA ARG A 110 -7.65 -16.75 -9.19
C ARG A 110 -7.64 -15.24 -9.44
N LEU A 111 -8.76 -14.62 -9.82
CA LEU A 111 -8.85 -13.16 -10.02
C LEU A 111 -8.66 -12.36 -8.74
N ILE A 112 -8.90 -12.97 -7.56
CA ILE A 112 -8.64 -12.35 -6.25
C ILE A 112 -7.15 -11.99 -6.10
N SER A 113 -6.25 -12.69 -6.79
CA SER A 113 -4.82 -12.34 -6.81
C SER A 113 -4.52 -10.95 -7.36
N LEU A 114 -5.45 -10.33 -8.08
CA LEU A 114 -5.29 -8.99 -8.67
C LEU A 114 -5.91 -7.89 -7.80
N LEU A 115 -6.57 -8.26 -6.70
CA LEU A 115 -7.15 -7.31 -5.75
C LEU A 115 -6.12 -6.34 -5.13
N PRO A 116 -4.85 -6.72 -4.87
CA PRO A 116 -3.83 -5.77 -4.44
C PRO A 116 -3.59 -4.60 -5.41
N LEU A 117 -3.88 -4.78 -6.71
CA LEU A 117 -3.78 -3.67 -7.67
C LEU A 117 -4.85 -2.59 -7.42
N VAL A 118 -6.00 -2.97 -6.86
CA VAL A 118 -7.04 -2.02 -6.44
C VAL A 118 -6.57 -1.21 -5.23
N ALA A 119 -5.94 -1.87 -4.25
CA ALA A 119 -5.33 -1.17 -3.11
C ALA A 119 -4.24 -0.20 -3.58
N GLY A 120 -3.35 -0.63 -4.48
CA GLY A 120 -2.33 0.24 -5.06
C GLY A 120 -2.93 1.47 -5.75
N ILE A 121 -4.00 1.33 -6.54
CA ILE A 121 -4.68 2.47 -7.15
C ILE A 121 -5.28 3.41 -6.09
N ALA A 122 -5.91 2.85 -5.05
CA ALA A 122 -6.43 3.65 -3.94
C ALA A 122 -5.32 4.43 -3.23
N ASP A 123 -4.15 3.81 -3.03
CA ASP A 123 -2.97 4.43 -2.44
C ASP A 123 -2.44 5.59 -3.31
N LEU A 124 -2.38 5.42 -4.64
CA LEU A 124 -2.04 6.52 -5.56
C LEU A 124 -3.02 7.70 -5.45
N ILE A 125 -4.32 7.42 -5.33
CA ILE A 125 -5.36 8.46 -5.20
C ILE A 125 -5.19 9.22 -3.89
N GLU A 126 -4.97 8.48 -2.80
CA GLU A 126 -4.73 9.06 -1.48
C GLU A 126 -3.49 9.95 -1.48
N ASN A 127 -2.34 9.44 -1.92
CA ASN A 127 -1.07 10.16 -1.88
C ASN A 127 -1.17 11.46 -2.70
N THR A 128 -1.89 11.43 -3.82
CA THR A 128 -2.21 12.63 -4.60
C THR A 128 -3.05 13.63 -3.80
N GLY A 129 -4.08 13.14 -3.09
CA GLY A 129 -4.90 13.96 -2.21
C GLY A 129 -4.10 14.58 -1.06
N LEU A 130 -3.26 13.81 -0.38
CA LEU A 130 -2.41 14.28 0.71
C LEU A 130 -1.37 15.31 0.25
N ILE A 131 -0.77 15.11 -0.92
CA ILE A 131 0.10 16.11 -1.56
C ILE A 131 -0.69 17.40 -1.82
N HIS A 132 -1.88 17.31 -2.41
CA HIS A 132 -2.71 18.47 -2.70
C HIS A 132 -3.08 19.24 -1.42
N LEU A 133 -3.52 18.53 -0.38
CA LEU A 133 -3.88 19.12 0.91
C LEU A 133 -2.69 19.82 1.58
N THR A 134 -1.50 19.21 1.48
CA THR A 134 -0.28 19.78 2.04
C THR A 134 0.17 21.03 1.29
N LEU A 135 0.10 21.03 -0.05
CA LEU A 135 0.47 22.20 -0.88
C LEU A 135 -0.52 23.37 -0.74
N LYS A 136 -1.75 23.11 -0.34
CA LYS A 136 -2.81 24.13 -0.19
C LYS A 136 -3.05 24.56 1.26
N PHE A 137 -2.39 23.95 2.22
CA PHE A 137 -2.51 24.33 3.62
C PHE A 137 -2.18 25.82 3.82
N PRO A 138 -2.98 26.61 4.56
CA PRO A 138 -4.09 26.20 5.45
C PRO A 138 -5.47 26.04 4.79
N GLU A 139 -5.60 26.23 3.47
CA GLU A 139 -6.86 26.07 2.74
C GLU A 139 -7.18 24.59 2.46
N ILE A 140 -7.93 23.97 3.37
CA ILE A 140 -8.24 22.53 3.30
C ILE A 140 -9.59 22.31 2.60
N SER A 141 -9.56 21.68 1.41
CA SER A 141 -10.76 21.31 0.64
C SER A 141 -11.45 20.06 1.21
N SER A 142 -12.70 20.19 1.64
CA SER A 142 -13.48 19.07 2.20
C SER A 142 -13.65 17.91 1.19
N MET A 143 -13.81 18.23 -0.10
CA MET A 143 -13.93 17.22 -1.15
C MET A 143 -12.66 16.38 -1.28
N VAL A 144 -11.49 17.03 -1.29
CA VAL A 144 -10.20 16.33 -1.39
C VAL A 144 -9.96 15.46 -0.15
N VAL A 145 -10.30 15.97 1.04
CA VAL A 145 -10.24 15.20 2.29
C VAL A 145 -11.12 13.94 2.20
N SER A 146 -12.38 14.07 1.78
CA SER A 146 -13.29 12.93 1.67
C SER A 146 -12.79 11.87 0.67
N VAL A 147 -12.27 12.30 -0.48
CA VAL A 147 -11.72 11.38 -1.48
C VAL A 147 -10.47 10.66 -0.96
N ALA A 148 -9.52 11.40 -0.39
CA ALA A 148 -8.28 10.83 0.14
C ALA A 148 -8.56 9.87 1.31
N SER A 149 -9.42 10.28 2.25
CA SER A 149 -9.84 9.48 3.41
C SER A 149 -10.58 8.21 3.02
N PHE A 150 -11.44 8.26 2.00
CA PHE A 150 -12.09 7.07 1.46
C PHE A 150 -11.08 6.13 0.79
N ALA A 151 -10.14 6.69 0.02
CA ALA A 151 -9.07 5.93 -0.60
C ALA A 151 -8.18 5.23 0.44
N THR A 152 -7.87 5.89 1.57
CA THR A 152 -7.17 5.29 2.72
C THR A 152 -7.94 4.12 3.31
N GLN A 153 -9.24 4.28 3.55
CA GLN A 153 -10.05 3.18 4.09
C GLN A 153 -10.10 1.99 3.14
N LEU A 154 -10.24 2.25 1.83
CA LEU A 154 -10.25 1.22 0.79
C LEU A 154 -8.91 0.49 0.73
N LYS A 155 -7.78 1.21 0.66
CA LYS A 155 -6.45 0.60 0.60
C LYS A 155 -6.18 -0.26 1.83
N LEU A 156 -6.41 0.27 3.04
CA LEU A 156 -6.15 -0.45 4.29
C LEU A 156 -7.01 -1.71 4.41
N SER A 157 -8.29 -1.63 4.05
CA SER A 157 -9.20 -2.79 4.07
C SER A 157 -8.75 -3.89 3.11
N VAL A 158 -8.40 -3.50 1.88
CA VAL A 158 -7.98 -4.43 0.84
C VAL A 158 -6.60 -5.03 1.15
N ASP A 159 -5.66 -4.23 1.63
CA ASP A 159 -4.32 -4.69 1.99
C ASP A 159 -4.36 -5.68 3.15
N ILE A 160 -5.10 -5.38 4.23
CA ILE A 160 -5.27 -6.30 5.36
C ILE A 160 -5.86 -7.63 4.88
N PHE A 161 -6.92 -7.59 4.06
CA PHE A 161 -7.51 -8.79 3.49
C PHE A 161 -6.50 -9.58 2.64
N CYS A 162 -5.77 -8.91 1.74
CA CYS A 162 -4.82 -9.54 0.85
C CYS A 162 -3.60 -10.11 1.60
N MET A 163 -3.12 -9.45 2.65
CA MET A 163 -2.03 -9.93 3.50
C MET A 163 -2.42 -11.20 4.24
N ILE A 164 -3.61 -11.24 4.86
CA ILE A 164 -4.13 -12.44 5.52
C ILE A 164 -4.25 -13.58 4.50
N LEU A 165 -4.83 -13.31 3.33
CA LEU A 165 -4.97 -14.31 2.27
C LEU A 165 -3.60 -14.82 1.77
N ALA A 166 -2.61 -13.93 1.63
CA ALA A 166 -1.27 -14.30 1.21
C ALA A 166 -0.61 -15.25 2.21
N VAL A 167 -0.70 -14.96 3.51
CA VAL A 167 -0.18 -15.84 4.57
C VAL A 167 -0.86 -17.21 4.53
N LEU A 168 -2.20 -17.24 4.50
CA LEU A 168 -2.96 -18.50 4.47
C LEU A 168 -2.63 -19.35 3.24
N THR A 169 -2.55 -18.74 2.06
CA THR A 169 -2.28 -19.44 0.81
C THR A 169 -0.82 -19.89 0.69
N LEU A 170 0.14 -19.14 1.25
CA LEU A 170 1.54 -19.55 1.37
C LEU A 170 1.67 -20.80 2.23
N ILE A 171 1.04 -20.83 3.40
CA ILE A 171 1.03 -22.00 4.30
C ILE A 171 0.41 -23.20 3.59
N ALA A 172 -0.78 -23.03 2.99
CA ALA A 172 -1.46 -24.10 2.27
C ALA A 172 -0.63 -24.66 1.10
N ALA A 173 0.02 -23.79 0.32
CA ALA A 173 0.89 -24.20 -0.78
C ALA A 173 2.15 -24.95 -0.28
N GLY A 174 2.73 -24.50 0.83
CA GLY A 174 3.86 -25.17 1.50
C GLY A 174 3.49 -26.57 1.99
N CYS A 175 2.39 -26.70 2.73
CA CYS A 175 1.89 -27.98 3.23
C CYS A 175 1.57 -28.97 2.10
N ARG A 176 1.05 -28.49 0.96
CA ARG A 176 0.80 -29.33 -0.22
C ARG A 176 2.09 -29.89 -0.81
N LYS A 177 3.18 -29.11 -0.82
CA LYS A 177 4.48 -29.57 -1.32
C LYS A 177 5.16 -30.60 -0.40
N LEU A 178 4.98 -30.50 0.92
CA LEU A 178 5.57 -31.43 1.89
C LEU A 178 4.87 -32.80 1.94
N ARG A 179 3.68 -32.92 1.34
CA ARG A 179 2.92 -34.19 1.25
C ARG A 179 3.34 -35.07 0.07
N TYR A 180 4.25 -34.60 -0.77
CA TYR A 180 4.87 -35.33 -1.88
C TYR A 180 6.37 -35.47 -1.61
#